data_AF-A0A914VT62-F1
#
_entry.id   AF-A0A914VT62-F1
#
_cell.length_a   1.000
_cell.length_b   1.000
_cell.length_c   1.000
_cell.angle_alpha   90.00
_cell.angle_beta   90.00
_cell.angle_gamma   90.00
#
_symmetry.space_group_name_H-M   'P 1'
#
loop_
_entity.id
_entity.type
_entity.pdbx_description
1 polymer ?
#
loop_
_entity_poly.entity_id
_entity_poly.type
_entity_poly.pdbx_seq_one_letter_code
_entity_poly.pdbx_strand_id
1 'polypeptide(L)'
;MEIYSLTEHLFLEFNTTNPPRADHRGFVIEYEFSSRFVDVAKLIDGQSGVTHMRGTECDVRVESNRETQHIISSPNYPQYYPLNTSCTYILDGLQGAQNLERVILTFLHFAVFSEDEMDTEDGVCSDSYVGVAATTGTIKATLGDGESSYDVQLCTRYPPGDEKLSPIMSDGPRMVIVFSSDDQRINDNQHPLGFRASVQFRTDFGIPGLPVGDSNKCQFMFNQPAGFFNSPRYPSSYPLDTNCTYYIKGRRGQKVITYFEQFALHQGLSQADLCGDWLEIHDVITEPDGRESTKLKSRYCAGALPGPTVSAWHSHEMRVIFHSDHHGTATGFKAFYELRNAPAEDIPTSPRGRCGGRVGGSGKTAGWIASPGFPNKYNKDLICNWEIGVRKGYMVLLNPYHLEVEGEMTALGANCQNAVIRIDSDMTNTDAADGIEFCGTDPGKISPILSKSNIMRLSFLTSPDKVNGLKGFNFTWTEVRLVSDEETCTSSGMYKCTYSKFCIDESLRCNGIPNCGLHDNTDEAHCNVEESGTDVRTLMLAAAAAGLVILVSLIVLCFVLKKKFGKKKKRHHHQQRQQRQPFRPHSTSQTRRPHTSSHDEIEYK
;
A
#
# COMPACT_ATOMS: atom_id res chain seq x y z
N MET A 1 -37.55 -24.51 36.86
CA MET A 1 -36.36 -23.65 36.96
C MET A 1 -35.61 -24.14 38.16
N GLU A 2 -34.42 -24.68 37.96
CA GLU A 2 -33.56 -25.17 39.04
C GLU A 2 -32.55 -24.08 39.39
N ILE A 3 -32.23 -23.92 40.67
CA ILE A 3 -31.32 -22.90 41.17
C ILE A 3 -30.39 -23.59 42.17
N TYR A 4 -29.08 -23.42 41.94
CA TYR A 4 -28.03 -23.95 42.82
C TYR A 4 -27.47 -22.82 43.67
N SER A 5 -27.38 -23.03 44.98
CA SER A 5 -26.76 -22.06 45.89
C SER A 5 -25.24 -22.20 45.83
N LEU A 6 -24.54 -21.06 45.80
CA LEU A 6 -23.06 -21.03 45.85
C LEU A 6 -22.50 -21.35 47.24
N THR A 7 -23.33 -21.18 48.26
CA THR A 7 -23.01 -21.43 49.67
C THR A 7 -24.14 -22.23 50.31
N GLU A 8 -23.99 -22.58 51.58
CA GLU A 8 -24.99 -23.22 52.43
C GLU A 8 -26.24 -22.35 52.69
N HIS A 9 -26.27 -21.12 52.18
CA HIS A 9 -27.35 -20.15 52.38
C HIS A 9 -27.89 -19.62 51.04
N LEU A 10 -29.21 -19.67 50.85
CA LEU A 10 -29.91 -19.05 49.72
C LEU A 10 -30.96 -18.07 50.24
N PHE A 11 -30.90 -16.82 49.81
CA PHE A 11 -31.89 -15.79 50.14
C PHE A 11 -32.96 -15.71 49.04
N LEU A 12 -34.23 -15.82 49.42
CA LEU A 12 -35.38 -15.72 48.52
C LEU A 12 -36.27 -14.57 48.99
N GLU A 13 -36.45 -13.55 48.14
CA GLU A 13 -37.34 -12.42 48.41
C GLU A 13 -38.58 -12.49 47.50
N PHE A 14 -39.76 -12.42 48.09
CA PHE A 14 -41.02 -12.33 47.36
C PHE A 14 -41.66 -10.96 47.57
N ASN A 15 -41.72 -10.17 46.50
CA ASN A 15 -42.32 -8.83 46.51
C ASN A 15 -43.62 -8.81 45.68
N THR A 16 -44.66 -8.14 46.18
CA THR A 16 -45.99 -8.09 45.54
C THR A 16 -46.45 -6.65 45.34
N THR A 17 -47.22 -6.40 44.28
CA THR A 17 -47.77 -5.07 43.98
C THR A 17 -49.10 -4.83 44.69
N ASN A 18 -49.40 -3.58 45.05
CA ASN A 18 -50.70 -3.14 45.55
C ASN A 18 -51.35 -2.16 44.54
N PRO A 19 -52.54 -2.43 43.98
CA PRO A 19 -53.40 -3.60 44.24
C PRO A 19 -52.92 -4.88 43.55
N PRO A 20 -53.32 -6.07 44.06
CA PRO A 20 -52.91 -7.36 43.51
C PRO A 20 -53.47 -7.55 42.08
N ARG A 21 -52.64 -8.05 41.17
CA ARG A 21 -53.07 -8.46 39.82
C ARG A 21 -54.03 -9.64 39.91
N ALA A 22 -54.99 -9.70 38.97
CA ALA A 22 -56.10 -10.66 38.97
C ALA A 22 -55.70 -12.13 38.67
N ASP A 23 -54.42 -12.46 38.54
CA ASP A 23 -53.95 -13.83 38.32
C ASP A 23 -53.29 -14.36 39.60
N HIS A 24 -53.98 -15.25 40.33
CA HIS A 24 -53.69 -15.57 41.74
C HIS A 24 -52.74 -16.76 41.92
N ARG A 25 -52.04 -17.19 40.88
CA ARG A 25 -51.17 -18.37 41.00
C ARG A 25 -49.82 -17.95 41.59
N GLY A 26 -49.65 -18.25 42.89
CA GLY A 26 -48.34 -18.20 43.56
C GLY A 26 -47.38 -19.27 43.01
N PHE A 27 -46.27 -19.49 43.70
CA PHE A 27 -45.28 -20.51 43.32
C PHE A 27 -45.12 -21.57 44.42
N VAL A 28 -44.70 -22.76 44.01
CA VAL A 28 -44.20 -23.83 44.88
C VAL A 28 -42.75 -24.05 44.51
N ILE A 29 -41.87 -24.13 45.51
CA ILE A 29 -40.43 -24.43 45.34
C ILE A 29 -40.14 -25.67 46.17
N GLU A 30 -39.57 -26.69 45.52
CA GLU A 30 -38.96 -27.83 46.19
C GLU A 30 -37.45 -27.58 46.31
N TYR A 31 -36.84 -28.01 47.42
CA TYR A 31 -35.42 -27.84 47.67
C TYR A 31 -34.82 -29.13 48.26
N GLU A 32 -33.55 -29.39 47.95
CA GLU A 32 -32.77 -30.51 48.46
C GLU A 32 -31.39 -30.00 48.89
N PHE A 33 -30.93 -30.40 50.08
CA PHE A 33 -29.52 -30.23 50.45
C PHE A 33 -28.76 -31.46 49.96
N SER A 34 -27.74 -31.27 49.13
CA SER A 34 -26.93 -32.38 48.66
C SER A 34 -25.45 -32.00 48.58
N SER A 35 -24.60 -32.87 49.10
CA SER A 35 -23.14 -32.79 48.92
C SER A 35 -22.68 -33.43 47.62
N ARG A 36 -23.62 -33.89 46.78
CA ARG A 36 -23.32 -34.45 45.44
C ARG A 36 -23.00 -33.36 44.43
N PHE A 37 -23.56 -32.18 44.62
CA PHE A 37 -23.42 -31.07 43.69
C PHE A 37 -22.01 -30.48 43.74
N VAL A 38 -21.58 -29.94 42.61
CA VAL A 38 -20.27 -29.30 42.47
C VAL A 38 -20.13 -28.08 43.38
N ASP A 39 -19.00 -27.98 44.09
CA ASP A 39 -18.61 -26.76 44.78
C ASP A 39 -18.14 -25.72 43.75
N VAL A 40 -19.09 -24.91 43.31
CA VAL A 40 -18.88 -23.85 42.32
C VAL A 40 -17.91 -22.78 42.82
N ALA A 41 -17.90 -22.49 44.13
CA ALA A 41 -17.00 -21.47 44.69
C ALA A 41 -15.53 -21.90 44.56
N LYS A 42 -15.25 -23.19 44.78
CA LYS A 42 -13.93 -23.78 44.53
C LYS A 42 -13.61 -23.88 43.03
N LEU A 43 -14.61 -24.10 42.18
CA LEU A 43 -14.44 -24.20 40.73
C LEU A 43 -14.03 -22.86 40.08
N ILE A 44 -14.61 -21.74 40.54
CA ILE A 44 -14.26 -20.39 40.06
C ILE A 44 -12.99 -19.83 40.72
N ASP A 45 -12.62 -20.34 41.90
CA ASP A 45 -11.41 -20.00 42.67
C ASP A 45 -11.22 -18.49 42.89
N GLY A 46 -12.32 -17.73 42.98
CA GLY A 46 -12.31 -16.28 43.14
C GLY A 46 -11.62 -15.50 42.01
N GLN A 47 -11.39 -16.12 40.85
CA GLN A 47 -10.74 -15.49 39.70
C GLN A 47 -11.65 -14.38 39.10
N SER A 48 -11.09 -13.19 38.92
CA SER A 48 -11.79 -12.10 38.21
C SER A 48 -12.05 -12.52 36.76
N GLY A 49 -13.27 -12.33 36.25
CA GLY A 49 -13.67 -12.75 34.90
C GLY A 49 -14.15 -14.21 34.81
N VAL A 50 -14.10 -14.98 35.89
CA VAL A 50 -14.66 -16.34 35.95
C VAL A 50 -15.98 -16.30 36.71
N THR A 51 -17.07 -16.70 36.05
CA THR A 51 -18.42 -16.64 36.61
C THR A 51 -19.17 -17.94 36.38
N HIS A 52 -20.05 -18.29 37.32
CA HIS A 52 -20.95 -19.44 37.18
C HIS A 52 -22.20 -19.07 36.40
N MET A 53 -22.66 -19.96 35.51
CA MET A 53 -23.90 -19.75 34.77
C MET A 53 -25.11 -20.09 35.65
N ARG A 54 -26.10 -19.19 35.71
CA ARG A 54 -27.28 -19.41 36.55
C ARG A 54 -28.18 -20.49 35.96
N GLY A 55 -28.60 -21.45 36.78
CA GLY A 55 -29.50 -22.54 36.37
C GLY A 55 -28.79 -23.80 35.89
N THR A 56 -27.46 -23.84 35.96
CA THR A 56 -26.64 -25.01 35.67
C THR A 56 -25.98 -25.51 36.95
N GLU A 57 -25.62 -26.79 37.01
CA GLU A 57 -24.95 -27.36 38.19
C GLU A 57 -23.52 -26.84 38.35
N CYS A 58 -22.77 -26.73 37.24
CA CYS A 58 -21.34 -26.42 37.28
C CYS A 58 -20.80 -25.71 36.03
N ASP A 59 -21.65 -25.16 35.17
CA ASP A 59 -21.16 -24.48 33.99
C ASP A 59 -20.52 -23.14 34.35
N VAL A 60 -19.37 -22.88 33.73
CA VAL A 60 -18.53 -21.72 34.02
C VAL A 60 -18.29 -20.93 32.75
N ARG A 61 -18.38 -19.62 32.86
CA ARG A 61 -17.97 -18.67 31.83
C ARG A 61 -16.69 -17.97 32.26
N VAL A 62 -15.67 -18.02 31.40
CA VAL A 62 -14.36 -17.39 31.61
C VAL A 62 -14.23 -16.28 30.58
N GLU A 63 -14.25 -15.03 31.03
CA GLU A 63 -14.20 -13.85 30.18
C GLU A 63 -12.85 -13.13 30.36
N SER A 64 -12.19 -12.81 29.24
CA SER A 64 -10.97 -12.03 29.20
C SER A 64 -11.22 -10.57 29.58
N ASN A 65 -10.31 -9.96 30.36
CA ASN A 65 -10.31 -8.51 30.62
C ASN A 65 -9.13 -7.75 29.96
N ARG A 66 -8.58 -8.34 28.87
CA ARG A 66 -7.35 -8.02 28.10
C ARG A 66 -6.19 -8.91 28.47
N GLU A 67 -5.92 -9.89 27.62
CA GLU A 67 -4.75 -10.76 27.68
C GLU A 67 -4.53 -11.42 29.06
N THR A 68 -5.63 -11.87 29.68
CA THR A 68 -5.57 -12.57 30.96
C THR A 68 -5.23 -14.04 30.79
N GLN A 69 -4.63 -14.59 31.83
CA GLN A 69 -4.44 -16.03 32.00
C GLN A 69 -5.32 -16.50 33.14
N HIS A 70 -6.07 -17.58 32.90
CA HIS A 70 -6.93 -18.22 33.88
C HIS A 70 -6.52 -19.68 34.07
N ILE A 71 -6.92 -20.25 35.19
CA ILE A 71 -6.81 -21.68 35.45
C ILE A 71 -8.22 -22.23 35.55
N ILE A 72 -8.50 -23.28 34.80
CA ILE A 72 -9.73 -24.06 34.92
C ILE A 72 -9.38 -25.47 35.36
N SER A 73 -10.30 -26.14 36.04
CA SER A 73 -10.14 -27.52 36.45
C SER A 73 -11.47 -28.23 36.49
N SER A 74 -11.44 -29.56 36.44
CA SER A 74 -12.61 -30.38 36.73
C SER A 74 -13.12 -30.12 38.15
N PRO A 75 -14.41 -30.35 38.42
CA PRO A 75 -14.96 -30.34 39.76
C PRO A 75 -14.12 -31.18 40.73
N ASN A 76 -13.95 -30.70 41.96
CA ASN A 76 -13.20 -31.36 43.04
C ASN A 76 -11.71 -31.64 42.78
N TYR A 77 -11.12 -31.18 41.68
CA TYR A 77 -9.68 -31.30 41.43
C TYR A 77 -8.85 -30.89 42.68
N PRO A 78 -7.77 -31.61 43.05
CA PRO A 78 -7.16 -32.79 42.41
C PRO A 78 -7.76 -34.16 42.82
N GLN A 79 -8.93 -34.15 43.47
CA GLN A 79 -9.63 -35.37 43.89
C GLN A 79 -10.59 -35.85 42.79
N TYR A 80 -11.36 -36.91 43.09
CA TYR A 80 -12.37 -37.42 42.17
C TYR A 80 -13.40 -36.36 41.82
N TYR A 81 -13.62 -36.20 40.52
CA TYR A 81 -14.78 -35.50 40.00
C TYR A 81 -16.08 -36.25 40.41
N PRO A 82 -17.20 -35.55 40.60
CA PRO A 82 -18.49 -36.18 40.87
C PRO A 82 -18.96 -37.03 39.69
N LEU A 83 -19.89 -37.95 39.97
CA LEU A 83 -20.47 -38.87 38.99
C LEU A 83 -21.71 -38.27 38.36
N ASN A 84 -22.03 -38.66 37.12
CA ASN A 84 -23.18 -38.14 36.36
C ASN A 84 -23.19 -36.62 36.27
N THR A 85 -22.01 -36.01 36.10
CA THR A 85 -21.86 -34.55 36.09
C THR A 85 -21.36 -34.11 34.73
N SER A 86 -22.07 -33.15 34.14
CA SER A 86 -21.63 -32.46 32.94
C SER A 86 -21.41 -30.98 33.24
N CYS A 87 -20.20 -30.49 32.98
CA CYS A 87 -19.83 -29.08 33.15
C CYS A 87 -19.31 -28.51 31.85
N THR A 88 -19.91 -27.41 31.41
CA THR A 88 -19.49 -26.65 30.24
C THR A 88 -18.69 -25.42 30.67
N TYR A 89 -17.48 -25.27 30.12
CA TYR A 89 -16.63 -24.11 30.28
C TYR A 89 -16.68 -23.30 28.97
N ILE A 90 -17.29 -22.11 29.01
CA ILE A 90 -17.34 -21.19 27.88
C ILE A 90 -16.24 -20.16 28.06
N LEU A 91 -15.22 -20.22 27.21
CA LEU A 91 -14.07 -19.32 27.23
C LEU A 91 -14.31 -18.21 26.20
N ASP A 92 -14.42 -16.97 26.66
CA ASP A 92 -14.72 -15.78 25.87
C ASP A 92 -13.57 -14.76 25.95
N GLY A 93 -12.79 -14.71 24.88
CA GLY A 93 -11.84 -13.65 24.61
C GLY A 93 -12.54 -12.37 24.14
N LEU A 94 -11.79 -11.28 24.10
CA LEU A 94 -12.30 -10.01 23.59
C LEU A 94 -12.63 -10.12 22.10
N GLN A 95 -13.83 -9.65 21.76
CA GLN A 95 -14.31 -9.58 20.39
C GLN A 95 -14.87 -8.18 20.09
N GLY A 96 -14.12 -7.40 19.35
CA GLY A 96 -14.54 -6.07 18.93
C GLY A 96 -13.66 -5.48 17.84
N ALA A 97 -14.05 -4.29 17.37
CA ALA A 97 -13.35 -3.58 16.32
C ALA A 97 -11.94 -3.10 16.74
N GLN A 98 -11.54 -3.21 18.01
CA GLN A 98 -10.21 -2.79 18.48
C GLN A 98 -9.44 -3.93 19.15
N ASN A 99 -10.13 -4.89 19.76
CA ASN A 99 -9.51 -6.04 20.41
C ASN A 99 -10.15 -7.31 19.83
N LEU A 100 -9.34 -8.17 19.24
CA LEU A 100 -9.73 -9.50 18.82
C LEU A 100 -8.74 -10.47 19.43
N GLU A 101 -9.23 -11.42 20.21
CA GLU A 101 -8.39 -12.43 20.85
C GLU A 101 -8.66 -13.82 20.27
N ARG A 102 -7.74 -14.74 20.52
CA ARG A 102 -7.90 -16.18 20.45
C ARG A 102 -7.62 -16.80 21.80
N VAL A 103 -8.22 -17.96 22.02
CA VAL A 103 -8.08 -18.75 23.24
C VAL A 103 -7.04 -19.83 23.01
N ILE A 104 -6.07 -19.93 23.91
CA ILE A 104 -5.08 -20.99 23.93
C ILE A 104 -5.31 -21.80 25.20
N LEU A 105 -5.60 -23.09 25.04
CA LEU A 105 -5.82 -24.04 26.12
C LEU A 105 -4.61 -24.96 26.25
N THR A 106 -4.03 -25.03 27.43
CA THR A 106 -2.92 -25.94 27.75
C THR A 106 -3.25 -26.76 28.98
N PHE A 107 -3.39 -28.08 28.82
CA PHE A 107 -3.57 -28.99 29.95
C PHE A 107 -2.27 -29.12 30.74
N LEU A 108 -2.33 -28.86 32.05
CA LEU A 108 -1.21 -29.04 32.98
C LEU A 108 -1.21 -30.45 33.56
N HIS A 109 -2.40 -30.97 33.85
CA HIS A 109 -2.65 -32.33 34.31
C HIS A 109 -3.96 -32.84 33.70
N PHE A 110 -4.00 -34.11 33.34
CA PHE A 110 -5.17 -34.74 32.75
C PHE A 110 -5.28 -36.22 33.15
N ALA A 111 -6.38 -36.58 33.78
CA ALA A 111 -6.72 -37.94 34.21
C ALA A 111 -8.24 -38.08 34.40
N VAL A 112 -8.96 -38.22 33.29
CA VAL A 112 -10.39 -38.55 33.21
C VAL A 112 -10.48 -39.90 32.52
N PHE A 113 -11.31 -40.83 32.96
CA PHE A 113 -11.26 -42.23 32.51
C PHE A 113 -12.61 -42.73 31.97
N SER A 114 -12.62 -43.30 30.76
CA SER A 114 -13.75 -44.04 30.15
C SER A 114 -13.49 -45.56 30.15
N GLU A 115 -14.53 -46.39 30.07
CA GLU A 115 -14.39 -47.86 29.98
C GLU A 115 -13.88 -48.32 28.59
N ASP A 116 -14.35 -47.66 27.52
CA ASP A 116 -14.24 -48.14 26.14
C ASP A 116 -12.88 -47.89 25.45
N GLU A 117 -11.93 -47.21 26.10
CA GLU A 117 -10.58 -47.00 25.52
C GLU A 117 -9.73 -48.29 25.44
N MET A 118 -10.20 -49.42 25.97
CA MET A 118 -9.46 -50.67 25.88
C MET A 118 -9.59 -51.40 24.53
N ASP A 119 -10.56 -51.09 23.66
CA ASP A 119 -10.88 -52.01 22.54
C ASP A 119 -11.30 -51.41 21.17
N THR A 120 -11.23 -50.09 20.90
CA THR A 120 -11.63 -49.54 19.57
C THR A 120 -10.54 -48.76 18.84
N GLU A 121 -10.37 -49.05 17.54
CA GLU A 121 -9.43 -48.38 16.62
C GLU A 121 -9.77 -46.89 16.37
N ASP A 122 -10.95 -46.43 16.80
CA ASP A 122 -11.47 -45.06 16.55
C ASP A 122 -11.27 -44.07 17.71
N GLY A 123 -10.86 -44.53 18.91
CA GLY A 123 -10.45 -43.66 20.03
C GLY A 123 -11.52 -42.66 20.52
N VAL A 124 -12.81 -43.00 20.39
CA VAL A 124 -13.94 -42.16 20.84
C VAL A 124 -14.29 -42.51 22.29
N CYS A 125 -14.42 -41.49 23.11
CA CYS A 125 -14.79 -41.63 24.52
C CYS A 125 -16.32 -41.64 24.67
N SER A 126 -16.89 -42.73 25.17
CA SER A 126 -18.34 -42.94 25.32
C SER A 126 -18.89 -42.49 26.67
N ASP A 127 -18.12 -42.67 27.75
CA ASP A 127 -18.62 -42.47 29.12
C ASP A 127 -18.13 -41.13 29.70
N SER A 128 -16.88 -41.09 30.18
CA SER A 128 -16.29 -39.90 30.79
C SER A 128 -15.22 -39.30 29.89
N TYR A 129 -15.32 -38.01 29.62
CA TYR A 129 -14.43 -37.34 28.68
C TYR A 129 -14.33 -35.84 28.91
N VAL A 130 -13.31 -35.25 28.27
CA VAL A 130 -13.21 -33.80 28.06
C VAL A 130 -13.20 -33.54 26.57
N GLY A 131 -14.26 -32.93 26.06
CA GLY A 131 -14.41 -32.48 24.69
C GLY A 131 -14.05 -31.01 24.55
N VAL A 132 -13.23 -30.66 23.56
CA VAL A 132 -12.81 -29.28 23.26
C VAL A 132 -13.32 -28.89 21.89
N ALA A 133 -14.13 -27.82 21.84
CA ALA A 133 -14.62 -27.18 20.62
C ALA A 133 -13.92 -25.82 20.46
N ALA A 134 -13.03 -25.75 19.48
CA ALA A 134 -12.14 -24.64 19.16
C ALA A 134 -12.48 -23.96 17.81
N THR A 135 -13.16 -24.67 16.91
CA THR A 135 -13.58 -24.15 15.60
C THR A 135 -15.02 -23.64 15.63
N THR A 136 -15.38 -22.70 14.73
CA THR A 136 -16.74 -22.12 14.72
C THR A 136 -17.83 -23.18 14.48
N GLY A 137 -17.51 -24.24 13.74
CA GLY A 137 -18.43 -25.34 13.46
C GLY A 137 -18.74 -26.17 14.71
N THR A 138 -17.71 -26.67 15.38
CA THR A 138 -17.84 -27.49 16.60
C THR A 138 -18.44 -26.69 17.75
N ILE A 139 -18.06 -25.42 17.92
CA ILE A 139 -18.65 -24.54 18.95
C ILE A 139 -20.17 -24.40 18.77
N LYS A 140 -20.65 -24.25 17.52
CA LYS A 140 -22.09 -24.16 17.25
C LYS A 140 -22.82 -25.47 17.49
N ALA A 141 -22.18 -26.61 17.19
CA ALA A 141 -22.76 -27.92 17.47
C ALA A 141 -22.90 -28.16 18.98
N THR A 142 -21.83 -27.90 19.73
CA THR A 142 -21.78 -28.12 21.19
C THR A 142 -22.68 -27.18 22.00
N LEU A 143 -22.88 -25.94 21.53
CA LEU A 143 -23.79 -24.99 22.18
C LEU A 143 -25.23 -25.04 21.63
N GLY A 144 -25.50 -25.87 20.62
CA GLY A 144 -26.81 -26.02 20.01
C GLY A 144 -27.62 -27.16 20.61
N ASP A 145 -28.86 -27.32 20.16
CA ASP A 145 -29.75 -28.40 20.58
C ASP A 145 -29.49 -29.73 19.84
N GLY A 146 -28.40 -29.80 19.07
CA GLY A 146 -28.03 -30.96 18.25
C GLY A 146 -27.05 -31.91 18.96
N GLU A 147 -26.49 -32.85 18.19
CA GLU A 147 -25.41 -33.70 18.67
C GLU A 147 -24.12 -32.90 18.81
N SER A 148 -23.52 -32.93 20.00
CA SER A 148 -22.26 -32.24 20.30
C SER A 148 -21.12 -32.84 19.48
N SER A 149 -20.26 -31.97 18.94
CA SER A 149 -19.08 -32.37 18.16
C SER A 149 -17.88 -31.61 18.67
N TYR A 150 -16.75 -32.31 18.83
CA TYR A 150 -15.52 -31.75 19.39
C TYR A 150 -14.37 -31.83 18.39
N ASP A 151 -13.45 -30.86 18.43
CA ASP A 151 -12.21 -30.92 17.64
C ASP A 151 -11.19 -31.87 18.31
N VAL A 152 -11.23 -31.97 19.63
CA VAL A 152 -10.41 -32.90 20.44
C VAL A 152 -11.28 -33.50 21.54
N GLN A 153 -11.20 -34.81 21.74
CA GLN A 153 -11.81 -35.51 22.87
C GLN A 153 -10.74 -36.32 23.60
N LEU A 154 -10.71 -36.25 24.94
CA LEU A 154 -9.68 -36.87 25.78
C LEU A 154 -10.35 -37.65 26.92
N CYS A 155 -9.91 -38.88 27.21
CA CYS A 155 -10.53 -39.73 28.25
C CYS A 155 -9.61 -40.80 28.88
N THR A 156 -8.34 -40.45 29.09
CA THR A 156 -7.42 -41.28 29.88
C THR A 156 -6.42 -40.41 30.63
N ARG A 157 -5.45 -41.00 31.34
CA ARG A 157 -4.31 -40.26 31.87
C ARG A 157 -3.27 -40.06 30.79
N TYR A 158 -2.91 -38.80 30.57
CA TYR A 158 -1.76 -38.44 29.73
C TYR A 158 -0.64 -37.85 30.60
N PRO A 159 0.62 -38.28 30.39
CA PRO A 159 1.75 -37.69 31.09
C PRO A 159 1.97 -36.22 30.67
N PRO A 160 2.54 -35.36 31.53
CA PRO A 160 2.89 -34.00 31.13
C PRO A 160 3.86 -34.01 29.93
N GLY A 161 3.51 -33.28 28.87
CA GLY A 161 4.29 -33.22 27.63
C GLY A 161 3.91 -34.27 26.57
N ASP A 162 2.85 -35.05 26.79
CA ASP A 162 2.25 -35.89 25.73
C ASP A 162 1.79 -35.03 24.55
N GLU A 163 1.96 -35.53 23.31
CA GLU A 163 1.54 -34.85 22.09
C GLU A 163 0.03 -34.55 22.10
N LYS A 164 -0.79 -35.44 22.69
CA LYS A 164 -2.24 -35.26 22.86
C LYS A 164 -2.61 -34.07 23.75
N LEU A 165 -1.70 -33.60 24.61
CA LEU A 165 -1.87 -32.43 25.48
C LEU A 165 -1.22 -31.15 24.90
N SER A 166 -0.83 -31.16 23.62
CA SER A 166 -0.31 -29.97 22.95
C SER A 166 -1.29 -28.80 23.06
N PRO A 167 -0.81 -27.54 23.15
CA PRO A 167 -1.68 -26.37 23.26
C PRO A 167 -2.69 -26.29 22.12
N ILE A 168 -3.97 -26.20 22.47
CA ILE A 168 -5.07 -26.10 21.50
C ILE A 168 -5.39 -24.62 21.32
N MET A 169 -5.45 -24.15 20.07
CA MET A 169 -5.80 -22.76 19.73
C MET A 169 -7.16 -22.70 19.05
N SER A 170 -7.99 -21.75 19.44
CA SER A 170 -9.26 -21.49 18.76
C SER A 170 -9.09 -20.71 17.45
N ASP A 171 -10.03 -20.88 16.54
CA ASP A 171 -10.11 -20.12 15.28
C ASP A 171 -10.58 -18.66 15.50
N GLY A 172 -11.13 -18.36 16.67
CA GLY A 172 -11.66 -17.05 17.01
C GLY A 172 -11.64 -16.79 18.51
N PRO A 173 -12.43 -15.81 19.00
CA PRO A 173 -12.38 -15.36 20.38
C PRO A 173 -13.06 -16.32 21.36
N ARG A 174 -13.75 -17.36 20.88
CA ARG A 174 -14.47 -18.30 21.73
C ARG A 174 -13.88 -19.70 21.63
N MET A 175 -13.84 -20.40 22.75
CA MET A 175 -13.59 -21.84 22.85
C MET A 175 -14.56 -22.42 23.88
N VAL A 176 -15.05 -23.63 23.65
CA VAL A 176 -15.95 -24.32 24.57
C VAL A 176 -15.33 -25.65 24.97
N ILE A 177 -15.35 -25.95 26.26
CA ILE A 177 -14.86 -27.22 26.81
C ILE A 177 -16.02 -27.87 27.54
N VAL A 178 -16.27 -29.14 27.28
CA VAL A 178 -17.29 -29.92 27.97
C VAL A 178 -16.60 -31.05 28.72
N PHE A 179 -16.80 -31.07 30.03
CA PHE A 179 -16.45 -32.19 30.87
C PHE A 179 -17.70 -33.02 31.13
N SER A 180 -17.61 -34.33 30.93
CA SER A 180 -18.68 -35.28 31.24
C SER A 180 -18.12 -36.44 32.06
N SER A 181 -18.83 -36.84 33.11
CA SER A 181 -18.53 -38.02 33.91
C SER A 181 -19.71 -38.99 33.95
N ASP A 182 -19.37 -40.27 34.00
CA ASP A 182 -20.32 -41.38 34.05
C ASP A 182 -20.77 -41.72 35.49
N ASP A 183 -21.58 -42.75 35.66
CA ASP A 183 -22.04 -43.27 36.95
C ASP A 183 -21.02 -44.18 37.66
N GLN A 184 -19.95 -44.60 36.97
CA GLN A 184 -18.88 -45.42 37.54
C GLN A 184 -17.61 -44.64 37.88
N ARG A 185 -16.94 -45.07 38.97
CA ARG A 185 -15.62 -44.54 39.36
C ARG A 185 -14.51 -45.43 38.84
N ILE A 186 -13.98 -45.07 37.69
CA ILE A 186 -12.78 -45.69 37.13
C ILE A 186 -11.55 -44.89 37.58
N ASN A 187 -10.49 -45.60 37.95
CA ASN A 187 -9.23 -44.98 38.30
C ASN A 187 -8.04 -45.91 38.04
N ASP A 188 -6.86 -45.31 38.05
CA ASP A 188 -5.56 -45.99 37.95
C ASP A 188 -4.78 -45.99 39.28
N ASN A 189 -5.45 -45.70 40.40
CA ASN A 189 -4.89 -45.49 41.73
C ASN A 189 -3.78 -44.41 41.81
N GLN A 190 -3.70 -43.49 40.84
CA GLN A 190 -2.74 -42.38 40.84
C GLN A 190 -3.43 -41.03 41.02
N HIS A 191 -2.68 -40.05 41.54
CA HIS A 191 -3.13 -38.67 41.71
C HIS A 191 -2.17 -37.70 40.99
N PRO A 192 -2.63 -36.52 40.52
CA PRO A 192 -4.00 -35.98 40.64
C PRO A 192 -5.00 -36.66 39.69
N LEU A 193 -6.29 -36.54 40.01
CA LEU A 193 -7.42 -36.98 39.19
C LEU A 193 -8.18 -35.79 38.62
N GLY A 194 -8.88 -36.01 37.51
CA GLY A 194 -9.53 -34.95 36.74
C GLY A 194 -8.55 -34.18 35.88
N PHE A 195 -8.88 -32.94 35.53
CA PHE A 195 -8.00 -32.09 34.74
C PHE A 195 -7.75 -30.75 35.41
N ARG A 196 -6.58 -30.18 35.10
CA ARG A 196 -6.24 -28.78 35.37
C ARG A 196 -5.61 -28.21 34.13
N ALA A 197 -6.15 -27.12 33.62
CA ALA A 197 -5.69 -26.48 32.40
C ALA A 197 -5.48 -24.98 32.62
N SER A 198 -4.51 -24.43 31.89
CA SER A 198 -4.32 -23.00 31.76
C SER A 198 -5.02 -22.53 30.50
N VAL A 199 -5.78 -21.44 30.63
CA VAL A 199 -6.38 -20.70 29.53
C VAL A 199 -5.61 -19.41 29.37
N GLN A 200 -5.13 -19.12 28.17
CA GLN A 200 -4.49 -17.85 27.82
C GLN A 200 -5.27 -17.19 26.69
N PHE A 201 -5.63 -15.92 26.88
CA PHE A 201 -6.17 -15.11 25.80
C PHE A 201 -5.03 -14.33 25.15
N ARG A 202 -4.88 -14.45 23.82
CA ARG A 202 -3.87 -13.72 23.05
C ARG A 202 -4.50 -12.92 21.94
N THR A 203 -3.99 -11.72 21.70
CA THR A 203 -4.43 -10.88 20.58
C THR A 203 -4.21 -11.60 19.24
N ASP A 204 -5.27 -11.72 18.45
CA ASP A 204 -5.24 -12.25 17.09
C ASP A 204 -5.13 -11.11 16.08
N PHE A 205 -3.91 -10.93 15.58
CA PHE A 205 -3.63 -9.97 14.52
C PHE A 205 -4.06 -10.46 13.14
N GLY A 206 -4.42 -11.74 12.94
CA GLY A 206 -4.80 -12.26 11.62
C GLY A 206 -3.68 -12.13 10.58
N ILE A 207 -2.42 -12.28 10.99
CA ILE A 207 -1.24 -12.18 10.12
C ILE A 207 -0.72 -13.61 9.84
N PRO A 208 -0.52 -14.02 8.58
CA PRO A 208 -0.14 -15.40 8.19
C PRO A 208 1.34 -15.75 8.42
N GLY A 209 2.06 -14.95 9.21
CA GLY A 209 3.48 -15.15 9.53
C GLY A 209 3.69 -15.97 10.80
N LEU A 210 4.92 -16.42 11.04
CA LEU A 210 5.28 -17.08 12.29
C LEU A 210 5.47 -16.02 13.39
N PRO A 211 4.76 -16.08 14.53
CA PRO A 211 4.96 -15.11 15.61
C PRO A 211 6.40 -15.16 16.15
N VAL A 212 6.97 -14.00 16.45
CA VAL A 212 8.33 -13.87 16.98
C VAL A 212 8.30 -13.77 18.51
N GLY A 213 8.79 -14.83 19.16
CA GLY A 213 8.81 -14.93 20.62
C GLY A 213 7.43 -15.24 21.23
N ASP A 214 7.37 -15.26 22.55
CA ASP A 214 6.15 -15.60 23.29
C ASP A 214 5.27 -14.38 23.63
N SER A 215 5.69 -13.18 23.24
CA SER A 215 5.00 -11.95 23.60
C SER A 215 3.79 -11.68 22.70
N ASN A 216 2.70 -11.16 23.28
CA ASN A 216 1.52 -10.61 22.58
C ASN A 216 1.83 -9.35 21.74
N LYS A 217 3.06 -9.20 21.26
CA LYS A 217 3.48 -8.12 20.38
C LYS A 217 3.18 -8.52 18.95
N CYS A 218 2.80 -7.55 18.14
CA CYS A 218 2.61 -7.76 16.72
C CYS A 218 3.97 -7.89 16.01
N GLN A 219 4.58 -9.06 16.07
CA GLN A 219 5.89 -9.33 15.48
C GLN A 219 5.88 -10.68 14.77
N PHE A 220 6.14 -10.68 13.47
CA PHE A 220 5.98 -11.87 12.64
C PHE A 220 7.17 -12.09 11.70
N MET A 221 7.63 -13.34 11.60
CA MET A 221 8.72 -13.81 10.77
C MET A 221 8.20 -14.48 9.52
N PHE A 222 8.83 -14.16 8.39
CA PHE A 222 8.54 -14.66 7.06
C PHE A 222 9.82 -15.20 6.43
N ASN A 223 9.92 -16.53 6.35
CA ASN A 223 11.11 -17.24 5.88
C ASN A 223 10.81 -18.24 4.75
N GLN A 224 9.56 -18.30 4.30
CA GLN A 224 9.16 -19.15 3.17
C GLN A 224 9.63 -18.50 1.85
N PRO A 225 9.85 -19.28 0.77
CA PRO A 225 10.33 -18.73 -0.50
C PRO A 225 9.47 -17.61 -1.07
N ALA A 226 8.16 -17.65 -0.82
CA ALA A 226 7.24 -16.58 -1.14
C ALA A 226 5.98 -16.68 -0.26
N GLY A 227 5.23 -15.59 -0.14
CA GLY A 227 3.97 -15.58 0.59
C GLY A 227 3.35 -14.19 0.68
N PHE A 228 2.22 -14.09 1.38
CA PHE A 228 1.56 -12.82 1.67
C PHE A 228 1.82 -12.39 3.11
N PHE A 229 1.79 -11.08 3.33
CA PHE A 229 1.70 -10.45 4.64
C PHE A 229 0.75 -9.26 4.55
N ASN A 230 0.14 -8.89 5.67
CA ASN A 230 -0.94 -7.91 5.69
C ASN A 230 -0.94 -7.12 6.99
N SER A 231 -1.61 -5.98 6.98
CA SER A 231 -1.95 -5.26 8.21
C SER A 231 -2.83 -6.14 9.11
N PRO A 232 -2.83 -5.88 10.43
CA PRO A 232 -3.67 -6.64 11.35
C PRO A 232 -5.13 -6.66 10.92
N ARG A 233 -5.73 -7.85 10.97
CA ARG A 233 -7.16 -8.13 10.69
C ARG A 233 -7.62 -7.85 9.26
N TYR A 234 -6.71 -7.61 8.33
CA TYR A 234 -7.05 -7.47 6.92
C TYR A 234 -7.93 -8.65 6.44
N PRO A 235 -9.03 -8.41 5.70
CA PRO A 235 -9.44 -7.15 5.06
C PRO A 235 -10.27 -6.19 5.93
N SER A 236 -10.50 -6.53 7.20
CA SER A 236 -11.15 -5.61 8.15
C SER A 236 -10.19 -4.49 8.56
N SER A 237 -10.73 -3.44 9.17
CA SER A 237 -9.91 -2.30 9.60
C SER A 237 -8.89 -2.70 10.68
N TYR A 238 -7.67 -2.19 10.57
CA TYR A 238 -6.62 -2.45 11.56
C TYR A 238 -6.95 -1.75 12.90
N PRO A 239 -6.48 -2.28 14.04
CA PRO A 239 -6.69 -1.64 15.34
C PRO A 239 -5.88 -0.35 15.45
N LEU A 240 -6.35 0.55 16.31
CA LEU A 240 -5.63 1.76 16.72
C LEU A 240 -4.42 1.40 17.58
N ASP A 241 -3.51 2.36 17.78
CA ASP A 241 -2.34 2.26 18.67
C ASP A 241 -1.48 1.00 18.46
N THR A 242 -1.38 0.56 17.20
CA THR A 242 -0.79 -0.73 16.86
C THR A 242 0.55 -0.55 16.18
N ASN A 243 1.57 -1.23 16.71
CA ASN A 243 2.91 -1.30 16.13
C ASN A 243 3.20 -2.74 15.71
N CYS A 244 3.29 -2.98 14.41
CA CYS A 244 3.53 -4.29 13.84
C CYS A 244 4.86 -4.36 13.09
N THR A 245 5.71 -5.30 13.46
CA THR A 245 7.00 -5.55 12.79
C THR A 245 6.97 -6.86 12.01
N TYR A 246 7.28 -6.79 10.72
CA TYR A 246 7.40 -7.94 9.84
C TYR A 246 8.87 -8.15 9.50
N TYR A 247 9.40 -9.32 9.88
CA TYR A 247 10.77 -9.75 9.63
C TYR A 247 10.77 -10.68 8.41
N ILE A 248 11.14 -10.17 7.24
CA ILE A 248 11.19 -10.96 6.02
C ILE A 248 12.65 -11.37 5.79
N LYS A 249 12.96 -12.65 5.99
CA LYS A 249 14.32 -13.16 6.08
C LYS A 249 14.56 -14.28 5.06
N GLY A 250 15.43 -13.98 4.10
CA GLY A 250 15.96 -14.96 3.16
C GLY A 250 17.25 -15.63 3.65
N ARG A 251 17.77 -16.53 2.82
CA ARG A 251 19.11 -17.12 3.02
C ARG A 251 20.17 -16.17 2.49
N ARG A 252 21.41 -16.31 2.98
CA ARG A 252 22.56 -15.60 2.40
C ARG A 252 22.65 -15.84 0.89
N GLY A 253 22.87 -14.78 0.13
CA GLY A 253 22.84 -14.81 -1.33
C GLY A 253 21.44 -14.69 -1.94
N GLN A 254 20.39 -14.57 -1.13
CA GLN A 254 19.07 -14.17 -1.59
C GLN A 254 18.82 -12.68 -1.33
N LYS A 255 17.82 -12.13 -2.02
CA LYS A 255 17.25 -10.80 -1.84
C LYS A 255 15.75 -10.94 -1.59
N VAL A 256 15.19 -9.95 -0.89
CA VAL A 256 13.76 -9.84 -0.65
C VAL A 256 13.14 -8.92 -1.69
N ILE A 257 12.05 -9.34 -2.32
CA ILE A 257 11.24 -8.52 -3.20
C ILE A 257 9.84 -8.43 -2.60
N THR A 258 9.26 -7.25 -2.52
CA THR A 258 7.91 -7.01 -2.01
C THR A 258 7.10 -6.14 -2.96
N TYR A 259 5.79 -6.38 -3.05
CA TYR A 259 4.87 -5.50 -3.76
C TYR A 259 3.48 -5.54 -3.11
N PHE A 260 2.72 -4.45 -3.23
CA PHE A 260 1.46 -4.25 -2.53
C PHE A 260 0.28 -4.50 -3.47
N GLU A 261 -0.63 -5.39 -3.08
CA GLU A 261 -1.87 -5.64 -3.82
C GLU A 261 -2.96 -4.65 -3.44
N GLN A 262 -2.98 -4.26 -2.17
CA GLN A 262 -3.94 -3.34 -1.58
C GLN A 262 -3.20 -2.50 -0.56
N PHE A 263 -3.50 -1.21 -0.51
CA PHE A 263 -2.90 -0.28 0.42
C PHE A 263 -3.82 0.92 0.65
N ALA A 264 -4.37 1.01 1.84
CA ALA A 264 -5.22 2.11 2.28
C ALA A 264 -5.01 2.32 3.78
N LEU A 265 -4.28 3.38 4.12
CA LEU A 265 -4.09 3.85 5.49
C LEU A 265 -5.00 5.05 5.77
N HIS A 266 -5.27 5.30 7.05
CA HIS A 266 -6.06 6.43 7.50
C HIS A 266 -5.32 7.74 7.19
N GLN A 267 -6.04 8.68 6.56
CA GLN A 267 -5.51 10.00 6.32
C GLN A 267 -5.67 10.85 7.58
N GLY A 268 -4.56 11.32 8.14
CA GLY A 268 -4.59 12.14 9.35
C GLY A 268 -5.34 13.46 9.18
N LEU A 269 -5.68 14.07 10.31
CA LEU A 269 -6.67 15.17 10.41
C LEU A 269 -6.19 16.52 9.83
N SER A 270 -4.89 16.68 9.52
CA SER A 270 -4.34 17.93 8.99
C SER A 270 -3.34 17.68 7.85
N GLN A 271 -3.16 18.67 6.96
CA GLN A 271 -2.11 18.61 5.93
C GLN A 271 -0.69 18.49 6.48
N ALA A 272 -0.46 18.91 7.73
CA ALA A 272 0.82 18.77 8.41
C ALA A 272 1.02 17.37 9.03
N ASP A 273 -0.04 16.57 9.13
CA ASP A 273 -0.09 15.29 9.85
C ASP A 273 -0.73 14.19 8.99
N LEU A 274 -0.46 14.21 7.68
CA LEU A 274 -0.98 13.23 6.71
C LEU A 274 -0.47 11.80 6.94
N CYS A 275 0.49 11.63 7.85
CA CYS A 275 1.20 10.39 8.13
C CYS A 275 1.08 9.97 9.61
N GLY A 276 -0.10 10.18 10.23
CA GLY A 276 -0.41 9.61 11.54
C GLY A 276 -0.27 8.09 11.51
N ASP A 277 -0.89 7.46 10.51
CA ASP A 277 -0.66 6.06 10.17
C ASP A 277 0.36 5.92 9.04
N TRP A 278 1.29 4.98 9.19
CA TRP A 278 2.36 4.80 8.23
C TRP A 278 2.89 3.38 8.12
N LEU A 279 3.52 3.11 6.99
CA LEU A 279 4.29 1.91 6.72
C LEU A 279 5.73 2.27 6.35
N GLU A 280 6.68 1.75 7.08
CA GLU A 280 8.10 1.87 6.75
C GLU A 280 8.67 0.56 6.23
N ILE A 281 9.55 0.68 5.25
CA ILE A 281 10.37 -0.42 4.77
C ILE A 281 11.82 -0.07 5.08
N HIS A 282 12.51 -0.98 5.77
CA HIS A 282 13.91 -0.87 6.15
C HIS A 282 14.71 -1.99 5.50
N ASP A 283 15.85 -1.62 4.92
CA ASP A 283 16.88 -2.58 4.56
C ASP A 283 17.63 -3.00 5.82
N VAL A 284 17.81 -4.30 6.03
CA VAL A 284 18.60 -4.83 7.16
C VAL A 284 19.98 -5.22 6.63
N ILE A 285 21.01 -4.53 7.11
CA ILE A 285 22.40 -4.77 6.75
C ILE A 285 23.03 -5.57 7.88
N THR A 286 23.40 -6.81 7.59
CA THR A 286 24.14 -7.66 8.51
C THR A 286 25.62 -7.52 8.21
N GLU A 287 26.36 -6.93 9.15
CA GLU A 287 27.81 -6.81 9.07
C GLU A 287 28.49 -8.19 9.23
N PRO A 288 29.74 -8.37 8.75
CA PRO A 288 30.46 -9.65 8.83
C PRO A 288 30.63 -10.20 10.26
N ASP A 289 30.59 -9.34 11.27
CA ASP A 289 30.66 -9.68 12.70
C ASP A 289 29.31 -10.17 13.27
N GLY A 290 28.24 -10.16 12.46
CA GLY A 290 26.89 -10.55 12.84
C GLY A 290 26.04 -9.41 13.39
N ARG A 291 26.55 -8.16 13.44
CA ARG A 291 25.76 -7.01 13.88
C ARG A 291 24.75 -6.61 12.81
N GLU A 292 23.50 -6.44 13.22
CA GLU A 292 22.45 -5.90 12.35
C GLU A 292 22.37 -4.39 12.50
N SER A 293 22.31 -3.69 11.37
CA SER A 293 21.90 -2.29 11.27
C SER A 293 20.69 -2.18 10.34
N THR A 294 19.79 -1.24 10.62
CA THR A 294 18.62 -1.00 9.78
C THR A 294 18.72 0.37 9.16
N LYS A 295 18.48 0.44 7.84
CA LYS A 295 18.42 1.70 7.10
C LYS A 295 17.00 1.88 6.57
N LEU A 296 16.38 3.01 6.90
CA LEU A 296 15.06 3.36 6.36
C LEU A 296 15.18 3.55 4.84
N LYS A 297 14.40 2.77 4.10
CA LYS A 297 14.37 2.81 2.64
C LYS A 297 13.26 3.74 2.13
N SER A 298 12.08 3.64 2.74
CA SER A 298 10.89 4.38 2.34
C SER A 298 9.85 4.38 3.46
N ARG A 299 9.09 5.47 3.58
CA ARG A 299 7.90 5.60 4.43
C ARG A 299 6.69 5.94 3.55
N TYR A 300 5.60 5.21 3.73
CA TYR A 300 4.34 5.40 3.01
C TYR A 300 3.21 5.73 3.98
N CYS A 301 2.38 6.69 3.58
CA CYS A 301 1.24 7.19 4.35
C CYS A 301 -0.04 7.04 3.50
N ALA A 302 -1.17 7.56 3.98
CA ALA A 302 -2.40 7.59 3.20
C ALA A 302 -2.20 8.30 1.84
N GLY A 303 -2.79 7.74 0.77
CA GLY A 303 -2.77 8.32 -0.57
C GLY A 303 -1.48 8.10 -1.37
N ALA A 304 -0.50 7.34 -0.85
CA ALA A 304 0.71 6.93 -1.56
C ALA A 304 0.79 5.39 -1.63
N LEU A 305 0.38 4.81 -2.76
CA LEU A 305 0.42 3.35 -2.97
C LEU A 305 1.87 2.91 -3.27
N PRO A 306 2.48 2.05 -2.42
CA PRO A 306 3.86 1.64 -2.58
C PRO A 306 4.09 0.85 -3.87
N GLY A 307 5.17 1.16 -4.57
CA GLY A 307 5.63 0.36 -5.70
C GLY A 307 6.45 -0.86 -5.31
N PRO A 308 6.73 -1.77 -6.28
CA PRO A 308 7.57 -2.95 -6.05
C PRO A 308 8.93 -2.56 -5.46
N THR A 309 9.36 -3.23 -4.40
CA THR A 309 10.55 -2.88 -3.61
C THR A 309 11.47 -4.08 -3.48
N VAL A 310 12.79 -3.84 -3.53
CA VAL A 310 13.82 -4.88 -3.45
C VAL A 310 14.79 -4.52 -2.33
N SER A 311 15.22 -5.49 -1.52
CA SER A 311 16.22 -5.28 -0.47
C SER A 311 17.53 -4.72 -1.07
N ALA A 312 18.29 -3.98 -0.26
CA ALA A 312 19.62 -3.50 -0.64
C ALA A 312 20.54 -4.64 -1.11
N TRP A 313 21.56 -4.31 -1.92
CA TRP A 313 22.55 -5.30 -2.33
C TRP A 313 23.25 -5.91 -1.11
N HIS A 314 23.48 -7.22 -1.14
CA HIS A 314 23.93 -8.05 0.01
C HIS A 314 22.97 -8.16 1.21
N SER A 315 21.87 -7.41 1.23
CA SER A 315 20.84 -7.57 2.24
C SER A 315 19.91 -8.72 1.87
N HIS A 316 19.90 -9.75 2.72
CA HIS A 316 19.01 -10.91 2.63
C HIS A 316 17.80 -10.76 3.56
N GLU A 317 17.61 -9.58 4.14
CA GLU A 317 16.61 -9.30 5.16
C GLU A 317 15.95 -7.94 4.93
N MET A 318 14.63 -7.90 5.03
CA MET A 318 13.84 -6.68 4.94
C MET A 318 12.95 -6.59 6.18
N ARG A 319 12.96 -5.43 6.83
CA ARG A 319 12.10 -5.17 7.98
C ARG A 319 11.02 -4.19 7.58
N VAL A 320 9.77 -4.60 7.67
CA VAL A 320 8.63 -3.73 7.44
C VAL A 320 8.02 -3.39 8.80
N ILE A 321 7.67 -2.12 9.01
CA ILE A 321 7.06 -1.64 10.25
C ILE A 321 5.77 -0.92 9.89
N PHE A 322 4.66 -1.37 10.44
CA PHE A 322 3.37 -0.69 10.36
C PHE A 322 3.06 -0.04 11.69
N HIS A 323 2.66 1.22 11.63
CA HIS A 323 2.23 2.00 12.79
C HIS A 323 0.84 2.58 12.52
N SER A 324 -0.03 2.48 13.53
CA SER A 324 -1.26 3.25 13.60
C SER A 324 -1.32 4.06 14.89
N ASP A 325 -1.90 5.25 14.80
CA ASP A 325 -2.14 6.11 15.95
C ASP A 325 -3.50 5.82 16.63
N HIS A 326 -3.95 6.74 17.49
CA HIS A 326 -5.22 6.64 18.22
C HIS A 326 -6.44 7.21 17.47
N HIS A 327 -6.28 7.68 16.24
CA HIS A 327 -7.30 8.37 15.46
C HIS A 327 -7.60 7.68 14.13
N GLY A 328 -8.82 7.14 14.03
CA GLY A 328 -9.33 6.64 12.77
C GLY A 328 -8.58 5.39 12.27
N THR A 329 -9.18 4.70 11.30
CA THR A 329 -8.61 3.46 10.77
C THR A 329 -9.08 3.27 9.34
N ALA A 330 -8.39 2.41 8.60
CA ALA A 330 -8.71 2.01 7.24
C ALA A 330 -8.54 0.50 7.08
N THR A 331 -8.81 -0.04 5.89
CA THR A 331 -8.67 -1.48 5.60
C THR A 331 -7.22 -1.97 5.66
N GLY A 332 -6.25 -1.07 5.63
CA GLY A 332 -4.82 -1.38 5.74
C GLY A 332 -4.25 -1.89 4.42
N PHE A 333 -3.37 -2.90 4.49
CA PHE A 333 -2.64 -3.38 3.34
C PHE A 333 -2.56 -4.90 3.25
N LYS A 334 -2.37 -5.38 2.01
CA LYS A 334 -1.98 -6.74 1.70
C LYS A 334 -0.85 -6.71 0.69
N ALA A 335 0.24 -7.36 1.01
CA ALA A 335 1.46 -7.37 0.21
C ALA A 335 1.95 -8.81 0.01
N PHE A 336 2.65 -9.01 -1.09
CA PHE A 336 3.35 -10.26 -1.38
C PHE A 336 4.85 -10.04 -1.20
N TYR A 337 5.54 -11.08 -0.72
CA TYR A 337 6.99 -11.12 -0.69
C TYR A 337 7.52 -12.36 -1.42
N GLU A 338 8.70 -12.22 -1.99
CA GLU A 338 9.43 -13.30 -2.66
C GLU A 338 10.91 -13.24 -2.31
N LEU A 339 11.50 -14.40 -2.05
CA LEU A 339 12.92 -14.59 -1.81
C LEU A 339 13.58 -15.14 -3.08
N ARG A 340 14.37 -14.31 -3.76
CA ARG A 340 15.07 -14.68 -5.00
C ARG A 340 16.56 -14.64 -4.83
N ASN A 341 17.29 -15.39 -5.66
CA ASN A 341 18.76 -15.30 -5.68
C ASN A 341 19.18 -13.87 -6.04
N ALA A 342 20.07 -13.29 -5.23
CA ALA A 342 20.63 -11.99 -5.46
C ALA A 342 21.63 -12.05 -6.63
N PRO A 343 21.69 -11.01 -7.49
CA PRO A 343 22.72 -10.93 -8.50
C PRO A 343 24.10 -10.77 -7.84
N ALA A 344 25.13 -11.35 -8.46
CA ALA A 344 26.51 -11.25 -7.98
C ALA A 344 27.05 -9.80 -7.97
N GLU A 345 26.48 -8.93 -8.81
CA GLU A 345 26.84 -7.51 -8.88
C GLU A 345 25.58 -6.66 -8.70
N ASP A 346 25.72 -5.53 -7.99
CA ASP A 346 24.65 -4.54 -7.77
C ASP A 346 24.22 -3.84 -9.07
N ILE A 347 25.23 -3.32 -9.81
CA ILE A 347 25.07 -2.71 -11.12
C ILE A 347 25.64 -3.65 -12.19
N PRO A 348 24.84 -4.07 -13.20
CA PRO A 348 25.30 -4.97 -14.23
C PRO A 348 26.47 -4.39 -15.05
N THR A 349 27.55 -5.16 -15.21
CA THR A 349 28.67 -4.82 -16.11
C THR A 349 28.47 -5.32 -17.53
N SER A 350 27.54 -6.26 -17.74
CA SER A 350 27.25 -6.88 -19.03
C SER A 350 25.74 -7.06 -19.24
N PRO A 351 25.21 -6.82 -20.45
CA PRO A 351 23.78 -6.90 -20.76
C PRO A 351 23.24 -8.34 -20.88
N ARG A 352 23.99 -9.38 -20.46
CA ARG A 352 23.56 -10.80 -20.51
C ARG A 352 22.33 -11.04 -19.62
N GLY A 353 21.14 -10.75 -20.14
CA GLY A 353 19.86 -10.98 -19.46
C GLY A 353 19.59 -10.06 -18.26
N ARG A 354 20.40 -9.01 -18.07
CA ARG A 354 20.21 -8.00 -17.01
C ARG A 354 20.03 -6.63 -17.65
N CYS A 355 19.11 -5.84 -17.11
CA CYS A 355 18.89 -4.46 -17.51
C CYS A 355 19.56 -3.51 -16.51
N GLY A 356 19.95 -2.33 -16.99
CA GLY A 356 20.76 -1.41 -16.20
C GLY A 356 22.21 -1.34 -16.66
N GLY A 357 23.01 -0.60 -15.91
CA GLY A 357 24.45 -0.47 -16.13
C GLY A 357 25.02 0.87 -15.71
N ARG A 358 26.35 0.97 -15.78
CA ARG A 358 27.07 2.22 -15.52
C ARG A 358 27.07 3.12 -16.76
N VAL A 359 26.74 4.38 -16.58
CA VAL A 359 26.64 5.39 -17.64
C VAL A 359 27.50 6.61 -17.26
N GLY A 360 28.09 7.30 -18.24
CA GLY A 360 28.84 8.55 -18.06
C GLY A 360 30.36 8.42 -17.85
N GLY A 361 30.86 7.31 -17.29
CA GLY A 361 32.29 7.14 -16.96
C GLY A 361 33.31 7.06 -18.12
N SER A 362 32.90 7.19 -19.39
CA SER A 362 33.76 7.03 -20.57
C SER A 362 34.13 8.35 -21.27
N GLY A 363 34.19 9.47 -20.53
CA GLY A 363 34.41 10.80 -21.11
C GLY A 363 33.19 11.39 -21.84
N LYS A 364 32.00 10.83 -21.60
CA LYS A 364 30.74 11.38 -22.11
C LYS A 364 30.20 12.42 -21.13
N THR A 365 29.73 13.54 -21.64
CA THR A 365 29.18 14.65 -20.85
C THR A 365 27.65 14.71 -20.91
N ALA A 366 27.02 13.92 -21.78
CA ALA A 366 25.57 13.71 -21.79
C ALA A 366 25.21 12.34 -22.41
N GLY A 367 23.96 11.94 -22.26
CA GLY A 367 23.43 10.75 -22.91
C GLY A 367 21.98 10.44 -22.59
N TRP A 368 21.54 9.25 -23.00
CA TRP A 368 20.17 8.77 -22.86
C TRP A 368 20.12 7.51 -21.99
N ILE A 369 19.02 7.37 -21.24
CA ILE A 369 18.69 6.19 -20.44
C ILE A 369 17.23 5.86 -20.70
N ALA A 370 16.98 4.65 -21.20
CA ALA A 370 15.64 4.19 -21.51
C ALA A 370 15.33 2.87 -20.81
N SER A 371 14.04 2.66 -20.53
CA SER A 371 13.55 1.37 -20.05
C SER A 371 13.82 0.26 -21.08
N PRO A 372 14.00 -1.00 -20.64
CA PRO A 372 14.18 -2.12 -21.55
C PRO A 372 13.03 -2.24 -22.55
N GLY A 373 13.37 -2.33 -23.84
CA GLY A 373 12.40 -2.48 -24.92
C GLY A 373 11.83 -1.17 -25.48
N PHE A 374 12.11 0.00 -24.87
CA PHE A 374 11.63 1.29 -25.36
C PHE A 374 11.95 1.50 -26.86
N PRO A 375 11.01 1.98 -27.70
CA PRO A 375 9.68 2.50 -27.37
C PRO A 375 8.57 1.43 -27.29
N ASN A 376 8.90 0.14 -27.37
CA ASN A 376 7.94 -0.94 -27.13
C ASN A 376 7.66 -1.11 -25.64
N LYS A 377 6.65 -1.93 -25.34
CA LYS A 377 6.24 -2.19 -23.97
C LYS A 377 7.35 -2.83 -23.14
N TYR A 378 7.55 -2.34 -21.92
CA TYR A 378 8.43 -3.01 -20.95
C TYR A 378 7.79 -4.30 -20.42
N ASN A 379 8.62 -5.27 -20.04
CA ASN A 379 8.18 -6.54 -19.48
C ASN A 379 7.84 -6.43 -17.99
N LYS A 380 7.13 -7.43 -17.47
CA LYS A 380 6.97 -7.65 -16.03
C LYS A 380 8.24 -8.25 -15.40
N ASP A 381 8.30 -8.26 -14.07
CA ASP A 381 9.44 -8.79 -13.29
C ASP A 381 10.82 -8.17 -13.60
N LEU A 382 10.85 -6.91 -14.02
CA LEU A 382 12.07 -6.15 -14.23
C LEU A 382 12.65 -5.63 -12.92
N ILE A 383 13.96 -5.82 -12.76
CA ILE A 383 14.78 -5.21 -11.71
C ILE A 383 16.00 -4.61 -12.41
N CYS A 384 15.89 -3.33 -12.78
CA CYS A 384 16.92 -2.62 -13.53
C CYS A 384 17.56 -1.55 -12.67
N ASN A 385 18.89 -1.55 -12.58
CA ASN A 385 19.64 -0.56 -11.81
C ASN A 385 20.69 0.12 -12.69
N TRP A 386 20.65 1.45 -12.76
CA TRP A 386 21.65 2.28 -13.44
C TRP A 386 22.41 3.12 -12.42
N GLU A 387 23.69 3.34 -12.72
CA GLU A 387 24.56 4.25 -11.99
C GLU A 387 25.12 5.25 -13.00
N ILE A 388 24.75 6.52 -12.85
CA ILE A 388 25.16 7.61 -13.72
C ILE A 388 26.30 8.32 -13.02
N GLY A 389 27.51 8.17 -13.51
CA GLY A 389 28.72 8.76 -12.95
C GLY A 389 29.30 9.81 -13.88
N VAL A 390 29.55 11.00 -13.34
CA VAL A 390 30.19 12.13 -14.03
C VAL A 390 31.51 12.51 -13.35
N ARG A 391 32.25 13.46 -13.94
CA ARG A 391 33.52 13.94 -13.40
C ARG A 391 33.38 14.44 -11.97
N LYS A 392 34.42 14.24 -11.16
CA LYS A 392 34.47 14.77 -9.79
C LYS A 392 34.33 16.30 -9.82
N GLY A 393 33.49 16.85 -8.93
CA GLY A 393 33.16 18.28 -8.89
C GLY A 393 32.04 18.70 -9.85
N TYR A 394 31.46 17.76 -10.60
CA TYR A 394 30.26 17.94 -11.41
C TYR A 394 29.09 17.17 -10.80
N MET A 395 27.88 17.49 -11.25
CA MET A 395 26.61 16.89 -10.85
C MET A 395 25.90 16.35 -12.10
N VAL A 396 24.98 15.42 -11.88
CA VAL A 396 24.13 14.82 -12.91
C VAL A 396 22.80 15.57 -12.91
N LEU A 397 22.47 16.18 -14.04
CA LEU A 397 21.13 16.70 -14.32
C LEU A 397 20.37 15.65 -15.13
N LEU A 398 19.27 15.14 -14.61
CA LEU A 398 18.41 14.17 -15.28
C LEU A 398 17.11 14.85 -15.75
N ASN A 399 16.86 14.83 -17.06
CA ASN A 399 15.66 15.41 -17.66
C ASN A 399 14.71 14.31 -18.16
N PRO A 400 13.46 14.25 -17.65
CA PRO A 400 12.44 13.37 -18.18
C PRO A 400 12.02 13.81 -19.59
N TYR A 401 12.32 13.01 -20.61
CA TYR A 401 11.92 13.33 -21.99
C TYR A 401 10.64 12.59 -22.39
N HIS A 402 10.52 11.31 -22.02
CA HIS A 402 9.32 10.50 -22.22
C HIS A 402 9.03 9.67 -20.98
N LEU A 403 7.76 9.60 -20.60
CA LEU A 403 7.29 8.81 -19.47
C LEU A 403 5.92 8.20 -19.79
N GLU A 404 5.87 6.88 -19.89
CA GLU A 404 4.65 6.08 -19.91
C GLU A 404 4.88 4.84 -19.04
N VAL A 405 4.64 4.95 -17.73
CA VAL A 405 4.79 3.88 -16.73
C VAL A 405 3.49 3.71 -15.97
N GLU A 406 3.07 2.47 -15.72
CA GLU A 406 1.82 2.17 -14.99
C GLU A 406 1.81 2.81 -13.59
N GLY A 407 0.73 3.51 -13.25
CA GLY A 407 0.57 4.24 -12.00
C GLY A 407 0.15 5.68 -12.24
N GLU A 408 0.12 6.49 -11.19
CA GLU A 408 -0.22 7.91 -11.28
C GLU A 408 0.50 8.74 -10.21
N MET A 409 0.91 9.97 -10.56
CA MET A 409 1.37 10.98 -9.61
C MET A 409 0.21 11.90 -9.22
N THR A 410 -0.06 11.97 -7.91
CA THR A 410 -1.07 12.86 -7.31
C THR A 410 -0.42 13.95 -6.47
N ALA A 411 -1.20 14.93 -6.01
CA ALA A 411 -0.70 15.95 -5.08
C ALA A 411 -0.33 15.38 -3.69
N LEU A 412 -0.84 14.20 -3.34
CA LEU A 412 -0.61 13.56 -2.04
C LEU A 412 0.59 12.59 -2.07
N GLY A 413 0.97 12.09 -3.25
CA GLY A 413 2.07 11.14 -3.39
C GLY A 413 2.03 10.38 -4.70
N ALA A 414 3.01 9.47 -4.84
CA ALA A 414 3.15 8.55 -5.96
C ALA A 414 2.31 7.29 -5.74
N ASN A 415 1.48 6.91 -6.72
CA ASN A 415 0.68 5.69 -6.71
C ASN A 415 1.22 4.71 -7.74
N CYS A 416 2.31 4.02 -7.39
CA CYS A 416 3.14 3.26 -8.33
C CYS A 416 3.03 1.74 -8.14
N GLN A 417 1.81 1.25 -7.93
CA GLN A 417 1.53 -0.13 -7.52
C GLN A 417 2.22 -1.22 -8.37
N ASN A 418 2.20 -1.06 -9.70
CA ASN A 418 2.68 -2.08 -10.64
C ASN A 418 4.10 -1.83 -11.14
N ALA A 419 4.49 -0.57 -11.32
CA ALA A 419 5.79 -0.20 -11.83
C ALA A 419 6.23 1.13 -11.22
N VAL A 420 7.50 1.20 -10.79
CA VAL A 420 8.06 2.38 -10.13
C VAL A 420 9.46 2.67 -10.65
N ILE A 421 9.73 3.94 -10.89
CA ILE A 421 11.08 4.47 -11.08
C ILE A 421 11.50 5.11 -9.76
N ARG A 422 12.66 4.72 -9.24
CA ARG A 422 13.26 5.33 -8.05
C ARG A 422 14.57 6.02 -8.41
N ILE A 423 14.76 7.23 -7.92
CA ILE A 423 15.96 8.02 -8.14
C ILE A 423 16.58 8.39 -6.81
N ASP A 424 17.82 7.99 -6.61
CA ASP A 424 18.66 8.44 -5.51
C ASP A 424 19.62 9.52 -6.05
N SER A 425 19.27 10.77 -5.74
CA SER A 425 20.03 11.97 -6.13
C SER A 425 21.06 12.37 -5.08
N ASP A 426 20.98 11.82 -3.86
CA ASP A 426 21.84 12.19 -2.74
C ASP A 426 22.53 10.96 -2.13
N MET A 427 23.48 10.43 -2.88
CA MET A 427 24.36 9.35 -2.45
C MET A 427 25.23 9.70 -1.23
N THR A 428 25.22 10.96 -0.75
CA THR A 428 26.00 11.39 0.42
C THR A 428 25.25 11.20 1.74
N ASN A 429 23.92 11.18 1.68
CA ASN A 429 23.07 10.99 2.85
C ASN A 429 22.60 9.54 2.93
N THR A 430 23.29 8.72 3.71
CA THR A 430 22.94 7.32 3.88
C THR A 430 21.74 7.09 4.79
N ASP A 431 21.25 8.10 5.49
CA ASP A 431 20.30 7.93 6.61
C ASP A 431 18.90 8.45 6.28
N ALA A 432 18.73 9.23 5.21
CA ALA A 432 17.44 9.73 4.77
C ALA A 432 16.78 8.79 3.76
N ALA A 433 15.47 8.57 3.93
CA ALA A 433 14.60 7.87 2.99
C ALA A 433 14.29 8.72 1.74
N ASP A 434 15.30 9.38 1.19
CA ASP A 434 15.15 10.52 0.27
C ASP A 434 15.20 10.08 -1.21
N GLY A 435 14.68 8.90 -1.50
CA GLY A 435 14.52 8.38 -2.85
C GLY A 435 13.26 8.96 -3.49
N ILE A 436 13.39 9.60 -4.64
CA ILE A 436 12.22 10.15 -5.35
C ILE A 436 11.57 9.03 -6.17
N GLU A 437 10.27 8.83 -5.99
CA GLU A 437 9.48 7.83 -6.72
C GLU A 437 8.64 8.44 -7.84
N PHE A 438 8.61 7.78 -9.00
CA PHE A 438 7.85 8.22 -10.17
C PHE A 438 7.14 7.07 -10.88
N CYS A 439 5.97 7.38 -11.40
CA CYS A 439 5.19 6.58 -12.34
C CYS A 439 4.18 7.48 -13.07
N GLY A 440 3.36 6.92 -13.96
CA GLY A 440 2.36 7.65 -14.73
C GLY A 440 2.79 7.99 -16.15
N THR A 441 1.96 8.78 -16.83
CA THR A 441 2.08 9.06 -18.27
C THR A 441 2.29 10.55 -18.58
N ASP A 442 2.31 11.41 -17.57
CA ASP A 442 2.48 12.85 -17.75
C ASP A 442 3.90 13.28 -17.36
N PRO A 443 4.82 13.44 -18.33
CA PRO A 443 6.18 13.89 -18.05
C PRO A 443 6.23 15.32 -17.51
N GLY A 444 5.21 16.15 -17.78
CA GLY A 444 5.14 17.54 -17.32
C GLY A 444 4.96 17.68 -15.80
N LYS A 445 4.55 16.60 -15.11
CA LYS A 445 4.49 16.54 -13.64
C LYS A 445 5.85 16.32 -12.99
N ILE A 446 6.90 15.98 -13.76
CA ILE A 446 8.24 15.71 -13.23
C ILE A 446 9.21 16.81 -13.67
N SER A 447 9.70 17.59 -12.72
CA SER A 447 10.79 18.54 -12.97
C SER A 447 12.14 17.81 -13.15
N PRO A 448 13.07 18.37 -13.95
CA PRO A 448 14.47 17.99 -13.95
C PRO A 448 15.06 17.78 -12.55
N ILE A 449 15.84 16.72 -12.38
CA ILE A 449 16.42 16.32 -11.09
C ILE A 449 17.93 16.55 -11.13
N LEU A 450 18.45 17.31 -10.18
CA LEU A 450 19.87 17.56 -10.03
C LEU A 450 20.42 16.71 -8.88
N SER A 451 21.49 15.94 -9.10
CA SER A 451 22.16 15.20 -8.03
C SER A 451 22.97 16.13 -7.12
N LYS A 452 23.16 15.73 -5.86
CA LYS A 452 24.06 16.41 -4.91
C LYS A 452 25.51 15.93 -5.00
N SER A 453 25.75 14.82 -5.68
CA SER A 453 27.08 14.23 -5.90
C SER A 453 27.35 14.03 -7.39
N ASN A 454 28.56 13.58 -7.73
CA ASN A 454 28.92 13.21 -9.10
C ASN A 454 28.37 11.83 -9.54
N ILE A 455 27.55 11.20 -8.69
CA ILE A 455 26.89 9.92 -8.95
C ILE A 455 25.40 10.07 -8.65
N MET A 456 24.56 9.54 -9.54
CA MET A 456 23.12 9.38 -9.37
C MET A 456 22.75 7.92 -9.62
N ARG A 457 21.85 7.34 -8.81
CA ARG A 457 21.33 5.99 -9.05
C ARG A 457 19.88 6.05 -9.48
N LEU A 458 19.55 5.28 -10.50
CA LEU A 458 18.19 5.12 -11.01
C LEU A 458 17.83 3.64 -10.99
N SER A 459 16.66 3.32 -10.46
CA SER A 459 16.13 1.96 -10.47
C SER A 459 14.76 1.93 -11.13
N PHE A 460 14.51 0.94 -11.98
CA PHE A 460 13.18 0.67 -12.54
C PHE A 460 12.74 -0.73 -12.17
N LEU A 461 11.61 -0.80 -11.48
CA LEU A 461 11.10 -2.01 -10.87
C LEU A 461 9.65 -2.24 -11.33
N THR A 462 9.31 -3.47 -11.68
CA THR A 462 7.95 -3.85 -12.08
C THR A 462 7.50 -5.10 -11.32
N SER A 463 6.22 -5.18 -10.97
CA SER A 463 5.67 -6.36 -10.31
C SER A 463 5.75 -7.62 -11.22
N PRO A 464 5.82 -8.83 -10.64
CA PRO A 464 6.01 -10.06 -11.41
C PRO A 464 4.76 -10.54 -12.16
N ASP A 465 3.56 -10.11 -11.73
CA ASP A 465 2.29 -10.68 -12.14
C ASP A 465 1.26 -9.63 -12.62
N LYS A 466 1.29 -8.39 -12.11
CA LYS A 466 0.25 -7.37 -12.37
C LYS A 466 0.58 -6.34 -13.46
N VAL A 467 1.68 -6.51 -14.18
CA VAL A 467 2.14 -5.56 -15.21
C VAL A 467 1.69 -6.00 -16.61
N ASN A 468 1.02 -5.09 -17.32
CA ASN A 468 0.68 -5.24 -18.74
C ASN A 468 1.74 -4.63 -19.67
N GLY A 469 2.51 -3.66 -19.14
CA GLY A 469 3.55 -2.94 -19.86
C GLY A 469 3.00 -1.77 -20.67
N LEU A 470 3.54 -0.58 -20.40
CA LEU A 470 3.43 0.61 -21.24
C LEU A 470 4.75 0.86 -21.98
N LYS A 471 4.87 1.90 -22.81
CA LYS A 471 6.09 2.15 -23.60
C LYS A 471 7.33 2.37 -22.74
N GLY A 472 7.16 2.74 -21.47
CA GLY A 472 8.21 2.97 -20.50
C GLY A 472 8.75 4.39 -20.55
N PHE A 473 10.02 4.56 -20.22
CA PHE A 473 10.63 5.88 -20.09
C PHE A 473 11.86 6.03 -20.97
N ASN A 474 12.15 7.28 -21.32
CA ASN A 474 13.41 7.68 -21.95
C ASN A 474 13.81 9.03 -21.38
N PHE A 475 14.93 9.07 -20.67
CA PHE A 475 15.45 10.24 -19.97
C PHE A 475 16.80 10.64 -20.56
N THR A 476 17.10 11.93 -20.55
CA THR A 476 18.45 12.42 -20.81
C THR A 476 19.16 12.69 -19.50
N TRP A 477 20.47 12.51 -19.49
CA TRP A 477 21.32 12.98 -18.42
C TRP A 477 22.40 13.88 -18.99
N THR A 478 22.76 14.90 -18.22
CA THR A 478 23.75 15.91 -18.59
C THR A 478 24.69 16.13 -17.41
N GLU A 479 25.99 16.16 -17.67
CA GLU A 479 26.99 16.60 -16.72
C GLU A 479 26.94 18.12 -16.59
N VAL A 480 26.69 18.61 -15.38
CA VAL A 480 26.58 20.04 -15.10
C VAL A 480 27.44 20.43 -13.91
N ARG A 481 27.97 21.66 -13.92
CA ARG A 481 28.59 22.27 -12.75
C ARG A 481 27.85 23.56 -12.40
N LEU A 482 27.46 23.69 -11.14
CA LEU A 482 26.90 24.95 -10.64
C LEU A 482 28.04 25.94 -10.42
N VAL A 483 27.86 27.16 -10.89
CA VAL A 483 28.84 28.24 -10.79
C VAL A 483 28.15 29.49 -10.26
N SER A 484 28.82 30.23 -9.37
CA SER A 484 28.28 31.48 -8.82
C SER A 484 28.20 32.58 -9.89
N ASP A 485 27.48 33.67 -9.60
CA ASP A 485 27.28 34.75 -10.58
C ASP A 485 28.59 35.42 -11.03
N GLU A 486 29.61 35.42 -10.18
CA GLU A 486 30.92 36.03 -10.41
C GLU A 486 31.93 35.12 -11.13
N GLU A 487 31.70 33.79 -11.10
CA GLU A 487 32.57 32.82 -11.75
C GLU A 487 32.14 32.57 -13.21
N THR A 488 33.14 32.55 -14.10
CA THR A 488 32.97 32.11 -15.49
C THR A 488 33.20 30.59 -15.59
N CYS A 489 32.63 29.93 -16.60
CA CYS A 489 33.03 28.56 -16.94
C CYS A 489 34.48 28.63 -17.47
N THR A 490 35.45 28.59 -16.55
CA THR A 490 36.85 28.99 -16.77
C THR A 490 37.67 27.99 -17.59
N SER A 491 37.09 26.84 -17.95
CA SER A 491 37.72 25.81 -18.76
C SER A 491 37.35 25.91 -20.23
N SER A 492 38.35 25.87 -21.11
CA SER A 492 38.19 25.73 -22.57
C SER A 492 37.22 24.59 -22.92
N GLY A 493 36.19 24.86 -23.73
CA GLY A 493 35.20 23.86 -24.14
C GLY A 493 33.97 23.74 -23.23
N MET A 494 33.61 24.79 -22.47
CA MET A 494 32.40 24.83 -21.64
C MET A 494 31.48 26.00 -22.01
N TYR A 495 30.18 25.79 -21.86
CA TYR A 495 29.13 26.77 -22.09
C TYR A 495 28.36 27.07 -20.79
N LYS A 496 28.12 28.37 -20.51
CA LYS A 496 27.32 28.82 -19.35
C LYS A 496 25.88 29.04 -19.78
N CYS A 497 24.97 28.27 -19.20
CA CYS A 497 23.53 28.48 -19.32
C CYS A 497 23.12 29.82 -18.68
N THR A 498 22.22 30.55 -19.34
CA THR A 498 21.96 31.96 -19.00
C THR A 498 21.16 32.11 -17.71
N TYR A 499 20.16 31.26 -17.49
CA TYR A 499 19.22 31.37 -16.39
C TYR A 499 19.55 30.40 -15.26
N SER A 500 19.83 29.14 -15.57
CA SER A 500 20.18 28.11 -14.57
C SER A 500 21.60 28.25 -14.02
N LYS A 501 22.46 29.01 -14.71
CA LYS A 501 23.89 29.19 -14.38
C LYS A 501 24.70 27.89 -14.38
N PHE A 502 24.19 26.83 -15.00
CA PHE A 502 24.93 25.59 -15.18
C PHE A 502 26.03 25.78 -16.22
N CYS A 503 27.23 25.28 -15.92
CA CYS A 503 28.27 25.05 -16.91
C CYS A 503 28.11 23.64 -17.47
N ILE A 504 27.91 23.55 -18.79
CA ILE A 504 27.80 22.31 -19.55
C ILE A 504 28.92 22.25 -20.59
N ASP A 505 29.18 21.08 -21.15
CA ASP A 505 30.16 20.93 -22.23
C ASP A 505 29.71 21.66 -23.50
N GLU A 506 30.62 22.38 -24.16
CA GLU A 506 30.30 23.20 -25.34
C GLU A 506 29.79 22.35 -26.52
N SER A 507 30.18 21.07 -26.60
CA SER A 507 29.65 20.14 -27.61
C SER A 507 28.15 19.86 -27.48
N LEU A 508 27.54 20.25 -26.35
CA LEU A 508 26.12 20.08 -26.09
C LEU A 508 25.27 21.25 -26.58
N ARG A 509 25.88 22.33 -27.07
CA ARG A 509 25.13 23.41 -27.71
C ARG A 509 24.61 22.97 -29.06
N CYS A 510 23.38 23.34 -29.37
CA CYS A 510 22.77 23.10 -30.68
C CYS A 510 22.72 21.63 -31.07
N ASN A 511 22.57 20.75 -30.09
CA ASN A 511 22.47 19.31 -30.30
C ASN A 511 21.00 18.84 -30.36
N GLY A 512 20.04 19.76 -30.26
CA GLY A 512 18.60 19.49 -30.30
C GLY A 512 18.03 18.97 -28.98
N ILE A 513 18.80 18.99 -27.89
CA ILE A 513 18.40 18.52 -26.56
C ILE A 513 18.62 19.67 -25.57
N PRO A 514 17.60 20.11 -24.81
CA PRO A 514 17.81 21.12 -23.77
C PRO A 514 18.60 20.53 -22.59
N ASN A 515 19.84 20.99 -22.42
CA ASN A 515 20.78 20.55 -21.39
C ASN A 515 20.93 21.56 -20.24
N CYS A 516 20.33 22.75 -20.38
CA CYS A 516 20.45 23.82 -19.39
C CYS A 516 19.48 23.72 -18.20
N GLY A 517 18.63 22.70 -18.13
CA GLY A 517 17.76 22.43 -16.98
C GLY A 517 16.36 23.03 -17.09
N LEU A 518 15.68 23.14 -15.95
CA LEU A 518 14.28 23.56 -15.92
C LEU A 518 14.12 25.02 -16.34
N HIS A 519 13.30 25.26 -17.37
CA HIS A 519 13.02 26.59 -17.95
C HIS A 519 14.24 27.33 -18.53
N ASP A 520 15.33 26.62 -18.82
CA ASP A 520 16.50 27.17 -19.52
C ASP A 520 16.83 26.29 -20.72
N ASN A 521 16.63 26.84 -21.93
CA ASN A 521 16.95 26.22 -23.21
C ASN A 521 17.98 27.05 -23.99
N THR A 522 18.80 27.86 -23.29
CA THR A 522 19.71 28.81 -23.95
C THR A 522 20.83 28.17 -24.74
N ASP A 523 21.17 26.91 -24.45
CA ASP A 523 22.05 26.07 -25.25
C ASP A 523 21.51 25.79 -26.66
N GLU A 524 20.19 25.82 -26.84
CA GLU A 524 19.50 25.54 -28.11
C GLU A 524 18.87 26.78 -28.76
N ALA A 525 18.63 27.86 -28.00
CA ALA A 525 17.92 29.05 -28.49
C ALA A 525 18.73 29.90 -29.50
N HIS A 526 20.06 29.78 -29.50
CA HIS A 526 20.96 30.61 -30.31
C HIS A 526 21.86 29.78 -31.23
N CYS A 527 21.26 28.77 -31.85
CA CYS A 527 21.91 28.01 -32.90
C CYS A 527 21.83 28.81 -34.18
N ASN A 528 22.99 29.15 -34.74
CA ASN A 528 23.03 29.75 -36.06
C ASN A 528 22.32 28.77 -36.99
N VAL A 529 21.11 29.13 -37.40
CA VAL A 529 20.45 28.52 -38.53
C VAL A 529 21.41 28.78 -39.68
N GLU A 530 22.21 27.78 -40.06
CA GLU A 530 22.60 27.68 -41.45
C GLU A 530 21.27 27.63 -42.18
N GLU A 531 20.85 28.77 -42.73
CA GLU A 531 19.76 28.84 -43.68
C GLU A 531 20.05 27.73 -44.68
N SER A 532 19.28 26.64 -44.61
CA SER A 532 19.17 25.68 -45.69
C SER A 532 18.96 26.52 -46.94
N GLY A 533 19.99 26.59 -47.78
CA GLY A 533 20.10 27.60 -48.82
C GLY A 533 18.77 27.76 -49.51
N THR A 534 18.20 28.97 -49.41
CA THR A 534 17.04 29.34 -50.21
C THR A 534 17.38 28.97 -51.63
N ASP A 535 16.68 27.95 -52.14
CA ASP A 535 16.96 27.34 -53.45
C ASP A 535 17.05 28.49 -54.45
N VAL A 536 18.26 28.75 -54.97
CA VAL A 536 18.59 29.88 -55.86
C VAL A 536 17.62 29.91 -57.05
N ARG A 537 17.02 28.76 -57.36
CA ARG A 537 15.94 28.57 -58.32
C ARG A 537 14.71 29.42 -58.00
N THR A 538 14.29 29.55 -56.74
CA THR A 538 13.10 30.31 -56.32
C THR A 538 13.31 31.81 -56.47
N LEU A 539 14.51 32.30 -56.12
CA LEU A 539 14.86 33.72 -56.30
C LEU A 539 15.00 34.09 -57.78
N MET A 540 15.59 33.19 -58.58
CA MET A 540 15.69 33.35 -60.04
C MET A 540 14.33 33.27 -60.74
N LEU A 541 13.42 32.39 -60.28
CA LEU A 541 12.05 32.30 -60.79
C LEU A 541 11.23 33.55 -60.44
N ALA A 542 11.38 34.08 -59.22
CA ALA A 542 10.74 35.33 -58.82
C ALA A 542 11.26 36.53 -59.61
N ALA A 543 12.58 36.61 -59.85
CA ALA A 543 13.19 37.65 -60.68
C ALA A 543 12.77 37.55 -62.15
N ALA A 544 12.68 36.33 -62.69
CA ALA A 544 12.19 36.09 -64.05
C ALA A 544 10.70 36.46 -64.19
N ALA A 545 9.86 36.11 -63.21
CA ALA A 545 8.45 36.48 -63.18
C ALA A 545 8.26 38.00 -63.08
N ALA A 546 9.03 38.68 -62.22
CA ALA A 546 9.01 40.14 -62.11
C ALA A 546 9.46 40.81 -63.43
N GLY A 547 10.51 40.28 -64.07
CA GLY A 547 10.95 40.74 -65.38
C GLY A 547 9.87 40.58 -66.46
N LEU A 548 9.15 39.45 -66.45
CA LEU A 548 8.07 39.17 -67.40
C LEU A 548 6.87 40.10 -67.19
N VAL A 549 6.52 40.40 -65.93
CA VAL A 549 5.46 41.37 -65.60
C VAL A 549 5.84 42.79 -66.03
N ILE A 550 7.10 43.20 -65.87
CA ILE A 550 7.59 44.50 -66.35
C ILE A 550 7.59 44.56 -67.89
N LEU A 551 7.95 43.47 -68.56
CA LEU A 551 7.94 43.41 -70.02
C LEU A 551 6.50 43.49 -70.57
N VAL A 552 5.56 42.77 -69.94
CA VAL A 552 4.14 42.81 -70.30
C VAL A 552 3.55 44.19 -70.03
N SER A 553 3.88 44.82 -68.90
CA SER A 553 3.38 46.17 -68.59
C SER A 553 3.94 47.23 -69.55
N LEU A 554 5.21 47.11 -69.99
CA LEU A 554 5.79 47.95 -71.04
C LEU A 554 5.15 47.69 -72.41
N ILE A 555 4.86 46.44 -72.78
CA ILE A 555 4.15 46.11 -74.02
C ILE A 555 2.73 46.69 -74.01
N VAL A 556 2.02 46.58 -72.88
CA VAL A 556 0.69 47.17 -72.69
C VAL A 556 0.77 48.70 -72.76
N LEU A 557 1.79 49.32 -72.16
CA LEU A 557 2.02 50.76 -72.25
C LEU A 557 2.28 51.18 -73.70
N CYS A 558 3.10 50.45 -74.45
CA CYS A 558 3.35 50.67 -75.87
C CYS A 558 2.07 50.47 -76.71
N PHE A 559 1.22 49.50 -76.37
CA PHE A 559 -0.06 49.28 -77.04
C PHE A 559 -1.05 50.42 -76.75
N VAL A 560 -1.10 50.92 -75.51
CA VAL A 560 -1.90 52.08 -75.11
C VAL A 560 -1.40 53.36 -75.79
N LEU A 561 -0.10 53.55 -75.89
CA LEU A 561 0.51 54.68 -76.60
C LEU A 561 0.26 54.60 -78.12
N LYS A 562 0.38 53.42 -78.75
CA LYS A 562 -0.05 53.20 -80.15
C LYS A 562 -1.55 53.46 -80.35
N LYS A 563 -2.40 53.06 -79.40
CA LYS A 563 -3.85 53.31 -79.44
C LYS A 563 -4.20 54.79 -79.22
N LYS A 564 -3.42 55.54 -78.44
CA LYS A 564 -3.54 57.01 -78.26
C LYS A 564 -3.11 57.79 -79.51
N PHE A 565 -2.05 57.36 -80.21
CA PHE A 565 -1.64 57.99 -81.46
C PHE A 565 -2.50 57.55 -82.67
N GLY A 566 -3.10 56.36 -82.65
CA GLY A 566 -4.08 55.91 -83.65
C GLY A 566 -5.46 56.59 -83.58
N LYS A 567 -5.79 57.25 -82.46
CA LYS A 567 -7.05 58.00 -82.28
C LYS A 567 -6.98 59.49 -82.66
N LYS A 568 -5.82 60.01 -83.06
CA LYS A 568 -5.65 61.41 -83.53
C LYS A 568 -5.92 61.63 -85.03
N LYS A 569 -6.34 60.61 -85.79
CA LYS A 569 -6.65 60.73 -87.24
C LYS A 569 -8.13 60.55 -87.64
N LYS A 570 -9.05 60.42 -86.67
CA LYS A 570 -10.50 60.37 -86.92
C LYS A 570 -11.28 61.06 -85.80
N ARG A 571 -11.39 62.39 -85.85
CA ARG A 571 -12.44 63.21 -85.19
C ARG A 571 -12.27 64.71 -85.53
N HIS A 572 -12.18 65.00 -86.82
CA HIS A 572 -12.73 66.24 -87.38
C HIS A 572 -14.22 65.96 -87.61
N HIS A 573 -15.09 66.35 -86.67
CA HIS A 573 -16.48 66.78 -86.90
C HIS A 573 -17.28 66.76 -85.59
N HIS A 574 -17.98 67.86 -85.36
CA HIS A 574 -19.05 68.10 -84.38
C HIS A 574 -18.64 68.26 -82.89
N GLN A 575 -19.08 69.30 -82.17
CA GLN A 575 -19.84 70.50 -82.52
C GLN A 575 -19.84 71.41 -81.29
N GLN A 576 -19.45 72.68 -81.45
CA GLN A 576 -19.88 73.76 -80.55
C GLN A 576 -21.33 74.11 -80.88
N ARG A 577 -22.22 74.15 -79.88
CA ARG A 577 -23.08 75.30 -79.55
C ARG A 577 -24.23 74.93 -78.60
N GLN A 578 -24.51 75.89 -77.71
CA GLN A 578 -25.78 76.18 -77.01
C GLN A 578 -26.16 75.29 -75.80
N GLN A 579 -26.78 75.77 -74.71
CA GLN A 579 -27.03 77.09 -74.09
C GLN A 579 -27.94 76.84 -72.85
N ARG A 580 -27.97 77.78 -71.88
CA ARG A 580 -29.04 78.08 -70.86
C ARG A 580 -28.85 77.62 -69.38
N GLN A 581 -28.39 78.58 -68.55
CA GLN A 581 -28.98 79.21 -67.31
C GLN A 581 -30.27 78.64 -66.63
N PRO A 582 -30.72 79.08 -65.41
CA PRO A 582 -30.17 80.04 -64.39
C PRO A 582 -30.45 79.74 -62.85
N PHE A 583 -29.88 80.60 -61.97
CA PHE A 583 -30.29 81.23 -60.67
C PHE A 583 -31.06 80.56 -59.46
N ARG A 584 -30.51 80.83 -58.24
CA ARG A 584 -30.92 80.98 -56.78
C ARG A 584 -32.43 81.13 -56.34
N PRO A 585 -32.83 81.22 -55.02
CA PRO A 585 -32.33 80.71 -53.68
C PRO A 585 -33.42 80.31 -52.59
N HIS A 586 -32.99 80.07 -51.32
CA HIS A 586 -33.68 80.04 -49.97
C HIS A 586 -34.54 78.78 -49.58
N SER A 587 -34.69 78.29 -48.32
CA SER A 587 -34.31 78.62 -46.92
C SER A 587 -34.54 77.41 -45.96
N THR A 588 -34.01 77.47 -44.71
CA THR A 588 -34.51 76.88 -43.40
C THR A 588 -34.80 75.37 -43.27
N SER A 589 -34.73 74.64 -42.15
CA SER A 589 -34.29 74.77 -40.75
C SER A 589 -34.49 73.39 -40.06
N GLN A 590 -33.68 73.07 -39.04
CA GLN A 590 -34.06 72.38 -37.79
C GLN A 590 -34.43 70.87 -37.70
N THR A 591 -33.66 70.20 -36.81
CA THR A 591 -34.04 69.26 -35.71
C THR A 591 -34.40 67.77 -35.91
N ARG A 592 -33.84 67.01 -34.95
CA ARG A 592 -34.35 65.84 -34.19
C ARG A 592 -33.95 64.40 -34.60
N ARG A 593 -33.20 63.76 -33.67
CA ARG A 593 -33.25 62.32 -33.27
C ARG A 593 -34.66 61.97 -32.70
N PRO A 594 -34.99 60.75 -32.19
CA PRO A 594 -34.28 59.45 -32.02
C PRO A 594 -35.15 58.18 -32.31
N HIS A 595 -34.65 57.00 -31.88
CA HIS A 595 -35.36 55.73 -31.57
C HIS A 595 -35.75 54.83 -32.77
N THR A 596 -35.75 53.48 -32.73
CA THR A 596 -35.75 52.43 -31.68
C THR A 596 -35.56 51.04 -32.32
N SER A 597 -35.10 50.06 -31.52
CA SER A 597 -35.46 48.61 -31.46
C SER A 597 -35.28 47.74 -32.73
N SER A 598 -35.22 46.40 -32.74
CA SER A 598 -35.17 45.25 -31.80
C SER A 598 -35.19 43.97 -32.66
N HIS A 599 -34.88 42.80 -32.06
CA HIS A 599 -35.21 41.43 -32.50
C HIS A 599 -34.41 40.88 -33.69
N ASP A 600 -34.13 39.58 -33.84
CA ASP A 600 -34.25 38.32 -33.06
C ASP A 600 -33.35 37.32 -33.82
N GLU A 601 -32.62 36.43 -33.14
CA GLU A 601 -32.95 35.00 -32.96
C GLU A 601 -33.08 34.20 -34.27
N ILE A 602 -32.34 33.08 -34.40
CA ILE A 602 -32.83 31.78 -34.90
C ILE A 602 -31.73 30.71 -34.71
N GLU A 603 -32.25 29.59 -34.22
CA GLU A 603 -31.68 28.34 -33.71
C GLU A 603 -31.61 27.24 -34.81
N TYR A 604 -31.12 26.06 -34.37
CA TYR A 604 -31.21 24.70 -34.92
C TYR A 604 -30.06 24.25 -35.84
N LYS A 605 -29.44 23.07 -35.64
CA LYS A 605 -29.88 21.84 -34.97
C LYS A 605 -28.69 20.97 -34.57
#